data_AF-A0A1Q5GA58-F1
#
_entry.id   AF-A0A1Q5GA58-F1
#
_cell.length_a   1.000
_cell.length_b   1.000
_cell.length_c   1.000
_cell.angle_alpha   90.00
_cell.angle_beta   90.00
_cell.angle_gamma   90.00
#
_symmetry.space_group_name_H-M   'P 1'
#
loop_
_entity.id
_entity.type
_entity.pdbx_description
1 polymer ?
#
loop_
_entity_poly.entity_id
_entity_poly.type
_entity_poly.pdbx_seq_one_letter_code
_entity_poly.pdbx_strand_id
1 'polypeptide(L)'
;MNSAEIRQEIVVGVDPRGDWHPAVAWGADEARLRGLHLRLALSVPPRHDTQHVDDAPHHGRLEQDGRRTLEAAISWAHARWPETEITGSLLDGFPGRQLALLSRQVRLVVLGSRHLHRVEEILSSGSVAIPVTAQARCPVVVVGHPEGGGQDRPCLVVGVDGSAPSKAALALAFEEADLRGCAVHAIAVWQPPVFSLRTGDTLFHNQRRLLHETVAGWEKKYPDVRLHHEMQIGSPVEVLAEAGEHTLGIVVGRRGEGGYTGMRVGSVVHGLLHRAHCPVITVPAL
;
A
#
# COMPACT_ATOMS: atom_id res chain seq x y z
N MET A 1 23.45 13.13 -10.46
CA MET A 1 22.97 11.96 -9.69
C MET A 1 21.81 11.38 -10.45
N ASN A 2 22.00 10.16 -10.96
CA ASN A 2 21.15 9.57 -11.98
C ASN A 2 19.84 9.09 -11.33
N SER A 3 18.68 9.31 -11.95
CA SER A 3 17.37 8.96 -11.36
C SER A 3 17.21 7.46 -11.00
N ALA A 4 18.11 6.60 -11.47
CA ALA A 4 18.20 5.19 -11.14
C ALA A 4 18.79 4.88 -9.75
N GLU A 5 19.60 5.77 -9.16
CA GLU A 5 20.15 5.60 -7.80
C GLU A 5 19.12 5.93 -6.71
N ILE A 6 18.08 6.71 -7.04
CA ILE A 6 17.15 7.33 -6.09
C ILE A 6 16.09 6.34 -5.54
N ARG A 7 16.09 5.06 -5.95
CA ARG A 7 15.06 4.08 -5.53
C ARG A 7 15.63 2.71 -5.17
N GLN A 8 16.81 2.67 -4.54
CA GLN A 8 17.45 1.43 -4.09
C GLN A 8 17.00 0.97 -2.69
N GLU A 9 15.97 1.62 -2.13
CA GLU A 9 15.56 1.40 -0.74
C GLU A 9 14.04 1.19 -0.62
N ILE A 10 13.66 0.31 0.32
CA ILE A 10 12.31 0.12 0.82
C ILE A 10 12.25 0.66 2.25
N VAL A 11 11.24 1.48 2.55
CA VAL A 11 11.01 1.97 3.92
C VAL A 11 9.84 1.25 4.55
N VAL A 12 10.01 0.72 5.76
CA VAL A 12 8.92 0.20 6.60
C VAL A 12 8.70 1.14 7.77
N GLY A 13 7.47 1.61 7.96
CA GLY A 13 7.08 2.34 9.16
C GLY A 13 6.89 1.39 10.35
N VAL A 14 7.68 1.56 11.41
CA VAL A 14 7.59 0.78 12.65
C VAL A 14 6.77 1.57 13.68
N ASP A 15 5.77 0.91 14.25
CA ASP A 15 4.99 1.44 15.35
C ASP A 15 5.41 0.78 16.67
N PRO A 16 5.96 1.52 17.65
CA PRO A 16 6.34 0.95 18.93
C PRO A 16 5.16 0.49 19.79
N ARG A 17 3.93 0.89 19.45
CA ARG A 17 2.72 0.53 20.20
C ARG A 17 1.91 -0.60 19.55
N GLY A 18 2.27 -1.00 18.33
CA GLY A 18 1.55 -1.99 17.54
C GLY A 18 2.40 -3.21 17.22
N ASP A 19 1.76 -4.21 16.63
CA ASP A 19 2.49 -5.34 16.04
C ASP A 19 3.16 -4.90 14.73
N TRP A 20 4.48 -4.75 14.76
CA TRP A 20 5.28 -4.39 13.60
C TRP A 20 5.71 -5.60 12.77
N HIS A 21 5.55 -6.84 13.27
CA HIS A 21 6.08 -8.04 12.62
C HIS A 21 5.51 -8.24 11.20
N PRO A 22 4.20 -8.09 10.92
CA PRO A 22 3.68 -8.32 9.55
C PRO A 22 4.26 -7.35 8.52
N ALA A 23 4.34 -6.07 8.85
CA ALA A 23 4.87 -5.04 7.96
C ALA A 23 6.39 -5.20 7.75
N VAL A 24 7.13 -5.52 8.81
CA VAL A 24 8.57 -5.78 8.72
C VAL A 24 8.85 -7.08 7.95
N ALA A 25 8.05 -8.13 8.16
CA ALA A 25 8.16 -9.38 7.40
C ALA A 25 7.98 -9.13 5.90
N TRP A 26 6.88 -8.46 5.53
CA TRP A 26 6.57 -8.15 4.14
C TRP A 26 7.66 -7.27 3.51
N GLY A 27 8.10 -6.21 4.22
CA GLY A 27 9.16 -5.33 3.73
C GLY A 27 10.51 -6.03 3.57
N ALA A 28 10.86 -6.94 4.48
CA ALA A 28 12.10 -7.72 4.40
C ALA A 28 12.06 -8.77 3.28
N ASP A 29 10.92 -9.45 3.10
CA ASP A 29 10.70 -10.37 1.99
C ASP A 29 10.80 -9.63 0.65
N GLU A 30 10.24 -8.43 0.56
CA GLU A 30 10.28 -7.58 -0.64
C GLU A 30 11.69 -7.05 -0.94
N ALA A 31 12.41 -6.61 0.10
CA ALA A 31 13.79 -6.13 -0.03
C ALA A 31 14.70 -7.25 -0.54
N ARG A 32 14.58 -8.45 0.02
CA ARG A 32 15.31 -9.64 -0.46
C ARG A 32 14.95 -9.98 -1.91
N LEU A 33 13.66 -10.02 -2.23
CA LEU A 33 13.17 -10.38 -3.56
C LEU A 33 13.75 -9.47 -4.65
N ARG A 34 13.96 -8.20 -4.34
CA ARG A 34 14.47 -7.19 -5.28
C ARG A 34 15.97 -6.91 -5.17
N GLY A 35 16.65 -7.42 -4.13
CA GLY A 35 18.01 -7.03 -3.80
C GLY A 35 18.13 -5.55 -3.42
N LEU A 36 17.16 -5.00 -2.69
CA LEU A 36 17.14 -3.60 -2.22
C LEU A 36 17.46 -3.50 -0.74
N HIS A 37 17.85 -2.30 -0.30
CA HIS A 37 18.10 -2.02 1.11
C HIS A 37 16.76 -1.83 1.84
N LEU A 38 16.68 -2.33 3.07
CA LEU A 38 15.52 -2.15 3.94
C LEU A 38 15.84 -1.12 5.03
N ARG A 39 15.04 -0.05 5.10
CA ARG A 39 15.09 0.93 6.18
C ARG A 39 13.85 0.81 7.07
N LEU A 40 14.06 0.49 8.33
CA LEU A 40 13.03 0.53 9.36
C LEU A 40 12.99 1.93 9.96
N ALA A 41 11.86 2.63 9.80
CA ALA A 41 11.68 4.01 10.22
C ALA A 41 10.67 4.12 11.35
N LEU A 42 11.07 4.73 12.47
CA LEU A 42 10.20 5.03 13.62
C LEU A 42 10.28 6.51 13.90
N SER A 43 9.13 7.17 14.08
CA SER A 43 9.11 8.61 14.38
C SER A 43 8.77 8.89 15.84
N VAL A 44 9.56 9.78 16.45
CA VAL A 44 9.33 10.32 17.79
C VAL A 44 8.61 11.67 17.62
N PRO A 45 7.39 11.82 18.16
CA PRO A 45 6.66 13.08 18.09
C PRO A 45 7.48 14.26 18.65
N PRO A 46 7.32 15.48 18.11
CA PRO A 46 8.03 16.64 18.62
C PRO A 46 7.61 16.92 20.07
N ARG A 47 8.48 17.59 20.83
CA ARG A 47 8.17 18.05 22.20
C ARG A 47 6.91 18.92 22.17
N HIS A 48 6.01 18.70 23.13
CA HIS A 48 4.87 19.61 23.31
C HIS A 48 5.36 20.86 24.02
N ASP A 49 5.57 21.95 23.27
CA ASP A 49 5.88 23.26 23.86
C ASP A 49 4.58 23.87 24.41
N THR A 50 4.12 23.31 25.53
CA THR A 50 3.10 23.95 26.36
C THR A 50 3.83 24.80 27.37
N GLN A 51 3.55 26.11 27.41
CA GLN A 51 4.33 27.16 28.06
C GLN A 51 4.64 26.99 29.58
N HIS A 52 4.38 25.84 30.21
CA HIS A 52 4.55 25.63 31.66
C HIS A 52 5.00 24.21 32.08
N VAL A 53 5.35 23.29 31.16
CA VAL A 53 5.80 21.92 31.53
C VAL A 53 7.04 21.50 30.70
N ASP A 54 8.12 21.12 31.38
CA ASP A 54 9.29 20.51 30.73
C ASP A 54 8.97 19.07 30.29
N ASP A 55 8.70 18.89 29.00
CA ASP A 55 8.43 17.59 28.35
C ASP A 55 9.72 16.81 28.02
N ALA A 56 10.92 17.35 28.32
CA ALA A 56 12.19 16.70 27.98
C ALA A 56 12.37 15.28 28.56
N PRO A 57 11.98 14.99 29.81
CA PRO A 57 12.10 13.63 30.35
C PRO A 57 11.19 12.62 29.64
N HIS A 58 9.98 13.03 29.25
CA HIS A 58 9.04 12.18 28.53
C HIS A 58 9.49 11.96 27.08
N HIS A 59 9.95 13.02 26.40
CA HIS A 59 10.55 12.90 25.07
C HIS A 59 11.78 11.97 25.05
N GLY A 60 12.68 12.11 26.03
CA GLY A 60 13.86 11.24 26.14
C GLY A 60 13.49 9.76 26.34
N ARG A 61 12.38 9.47 27.03
CA ARG A 61 11.84 8.10 27.13
C ARG A 61 11.32 7.60 25.78
N LEU A 62 10.58 8.42 25.04
CA LEU A 62 10.09 8.06 23.70
C LEU A 62 11.24 7.76 22.72
N GLU A 63 12.33 8.54 22.77
CA GLU A 63 13.53 8.26 21.97
C GLU A 63 14.17 6.93 22.37
N GLN A 64 14.35 6.67 23.66
CA GLN A 64 14.95 5.42 24.15
C GLN A 64 14.10 4.20 23.79
N ASP A 65 12.78 4.28 24.02
CA ASP A 65 11.86 3.20 23.68
C ASP A 65 11.82 2.98 22.16
N GLY A 66 11.82 4.07 21.38
CA GLY A 66 11.92 4.01 19.92
C GLY A 66 13.20 3.32 19.42
N ARG A 67 14.36 3.63 20.02
CA ARG A 67 15.63 2.95 19.71
C ARG A 67 15.58 1.46 20.03
N ARG A 68 15.08 1.09 21.23
CA ARG A 68 14.94 -0.32 21.61
C ARG A 68 14.02 -1.09 20.65
N THR A 69 12.89 -0.49 20.26
CA THR A 69 11.98 -1.10 19.29
C THR A 69 12.64 -1.27 17.93
N LEU A 70 13.36 -0.25 17.44
CA LEU A 70 14.09 -0.35 16.17
C LEU A 70 15.17 -1.44 16.23
N GLU A 71 15.96 -1.50 17.29
CA GLU A 71 16.98 -2.55 17.48
C GLU A 71 16.35 -3.95 17.48
N ALA A 72 15.23 -4.13 18.17
CA ALA A 72 14.49 -5.40 18.17
C ALA A 72 13.98 -5.76 16.78
N ALA A 73 13.39 -4.80 16.05
CA ALA A 73 12.87 -5.02 14.70
C ALA A 73 13.97 -5.31 13.67
N ILE A 74 15.11 -4.64 13.75
CA ILE A 74 16.29 -4.89 12.91
C ILE A 74 16.83 -6.29 13.17
N SER A 75 17.04 -6.63 14.45
CA SER A 75 17.55 -7.95 14.85
C SER A 75 16.63 -9.06 14.34
N TRP A 76 15.31 -8.89 14.50
CA TRP A 76 14.31 -9.83 14.01
C TRP A 76 14.32 -9.97 12.47
N ALA A 77 14.37 -8.85 11.75
CA ALA A 77 14.40 -8.85 10.28
C ALA A 77 15.70 -9.46 9.74
N HIS A 78 16.83 -9.19 10.39
CA HIS A 78 18.14 -9.73 10.01
C HIS A 78 18.22 -11.24 10.28
N ALA A 79 17.61 -11.73 11.37
CA ALA A 79 17.50 -13.16 11.62
C ALA A 79 16.67 -13.89 10.55
N ARG A 80 15.70 -13.20 9.92
CA ARG A 80 14.92 -13.74 8.80
C ARG A 80 15.74 -13.76 7.51
N TRP A 81 16.45 -12.67 7.19
CA TRP A 81 17.26 -12.54 5.97
C TRP A 81 18.62 -11.89 6.26
N PRO A 82 19.65 -12.69 6.57
CA PRO A 82 20.97 -12.18 6.95
C PRO A 82 21.69 -11.39 5.84
N GLU A 83 21.43 -11.75 4.58
CA GLU A 83 22.08 -11.15 3.40
C GLU A 83 21.45 -9.79 3.00
N THR A 84 20.30 -9.43 3.57
CA THR A 84 19.64 -8.15 3.25
C THR A 84 20.23 -7.03 4.11
N GLU A 85 20.66 -5.93 3.48
CA GLU A 85 21.07 -4.73 4.21
C GLU A 85 19.87 -4.09 4.91
N ILE A 86 19.87 -4.14 6.24
CA ILE A 86 18.77 -3.63 7.08
C ILE A 86 19.31 -2.52 8.00
N THR A 87 18.69 -1.35 7.94
CA THR A 87 19.06 -0.18 8.74
C THR A 87 17.89 0.34 9.55
N GLY A 88 18.17 1.00 10.68
CA GLY A 88 17.19 1.70 11.51
C GLY A 88 17.31 3.21 11.37
N SER A 89 16.18 3.92 11.39
CA SER A 89 16.14 5.38 11.41
C SER A 89 15.10 5.87 12.42
N LEU A 90 15.58 6.51 13.47
CA LEU A 90 14.75 7.27 14.39
C LEU A 90 14.56 8.69 13.82
N LEU A 91 13.31 9.10 13.62
CA LEU A 91 12.97 10.35 12.95
C LEU A 91 12.26 11.29 13.91
N ASP A 92 12.62 12.57 13.90
CA ASP A 92 11.91 13.58 14.69
C ASP A 92 10.68 14.10 13.94
N GLY A 93 9.52 14.08 14.58
CA GLY A 93 8.28 14.63 14.06
C GLY A 93 7.15 13.61 13.90
N PHE A 94 6.07 14.04 13.27
CA PHE A 94 4.89 13.19 13.09
C PHE A 94 5.16 12.09 12.02
N PRO A 95 4.84 10.82 12.31
CA PRO A 95 5.18 9.68 11.45
C PRO A 95 4.62 9.82 10.03
N GLY A 96 3.36 10.25 9.89
CA GLY A 96 2.75 10.43 8.57
C GLY A 96 3.48 11.44 7.68
N ARG A 97 3.99 12.53 8.27
CA ARG A 97 4.77 13.54 7.53
C ARG A 97 6.15 13.02 7.16
N GLN A 98 6.83 12.37 8.09
CA GLN A 98 8.19 11.85 7.87
C GLN A 98 8.20 10.76 6.79
N LEU A 99 7.27 9.81 6.85
CA LEU A 99 7.15 8.76 5.83
C LEU A 99 6.74 9.31 4.46
N ALA A 100 5.86 10.32 4.43
CA ALA A 100 5.52 11.01 3.17
C ALA A 100 6.73 11.75 2.57
N LEU A 101 7.63 12.29 3.38
CA LEU A 101 8.88 12.89 2.89
C LEU A 101 9.84 11.83 2.33
N LEU A 102 10.03 10.72 3.07
CA LEU A 102 10.85 9.58 2.62
C LEU A 102 10.36 8.98 1.31
N SER A 103 9.04 8.94 1.09
CA SER A 103 8.43 8.42 -0.15
C SER A 103 8.95 9.04 -1.46
N ARG A 104 9.65 10.18 -1.39
CA ARG A 104 10.27 10.86 -2.54
C ARG A 104 11.57 10.21 -3.01
N GLN A 105 12.21 9.42 -2.16
CA GLN A 105 13.58 8.92 -2.32
C GLN A 105 13.67 7.39 -2.18
N VAL A 106 12.53 6.70 -2.18
CA VAL A 106 12.47 5.25 -1.95
C VAL A 106 11.61 4.60 -3.02
N ARG A 107 11.80 3.29 -3.21
CA ARG A 107 11.04 2.51 -4.18
C ARG A 107 9.59 2.35 -3.75
N LEU A 108 9.37 2.05 -2.46
CA LEU A 108 8.06 1.84 -1.87
C LEU A 108 8.10 2.07 -0.34
N VAL A 109 6.93 2.39 0.22
CA VAL A 109 6.74 2.53 1.67
C VAL A 109 5.78 1.44 2.14
N VAL A 110 6.14 0.71 3.19
CA VAL A 110 5.34 -0.36 3.81
C VAL A 110 4.86 0.10 5.18
N LEU A 111 3.59 -0.12 5.49
CA LEU A 111 2.95 0.23 6.74
C LEU A 111 2.14 -0.94 7.28
N GLY A 112 2.10 -1.10 8.61
CA GLY A 112 1.16 -2.02 9.25
C GLY A 112 -0.26 -1.43 9.28
N SER A 113 -1.27 -2.28 9.17
CA SER A 113 -2.69 -1.91 9.12
C SER A 113 -3.33 -1.69 10.50
N ARG A 114 -2.55 -1.41 11.55
CA ARG A 114 -3.04 -1.31 12.95
C ARG A 114 -4.51 -0.86 13.04
N HIS A 115 -5.35 -1.66 13.70
CA HIS A 115 -6.74 -1.31 14.10
C HIS A 115 -7.88 -1.41 13.07
N LEU A 116 -7.93 -2.42 12.20
CA LEU A 116 -9.15 -2.70 11.39
C LEU A 116 -10.13 -3.69 12.03
N HIS A 117 -9.76 -4.32 13.14
CA HIS A 117 -10.61 -5.32 13.83
C HIS A 117 -11.48 -4.74 14.95
N ARG A 118 -11.34 -3.45 15.29
CA ARG A 118 -12.16 -2.77 16.31
C ARG A 118 -12.78 -1.50 15.73
N VAL A 119 -14.09 -1.56 15.51
CA VAL A 119 -14.92 -0.47 14.95
C VAL A 119 -14.76 0.84 15.74
N GLU A 120 -14.37 0.77 17.02
CA GLU A 120 -14.29 1.89 17.95
C GLU A 120 -13.03 2.77 17.79
N GLU A 121 -11.96 2.31 17.14
CA GLU A 121 -10.68 3.04 17.06
C GLU A 121 -10.38 3.63 15.66
N ILE A 122 -11.34 3.55 14.74
CA ILE A 122 -11.23 3.98 13.32
C ILE A 122 -10.99 5.49 13.15
N LEU A 123 -11.35 6.29 14.17
CA LEU A 123 -11.20 7.75 14.18
C LEU A 123 -10.04 8.22 15.08
N SER A 124 -9.10 7.33 15.41
CA SER A 124 -7.99 7.66 16.28
C SER A 124 -7.01 8.63 15.60
N SER A 125 -6.54 9.62 16.36
CA SER A 125 -5.50 10.60 15.98
C SER A 125 -4.13 10.01 15.61
N GLY A 126 -3.98 8.67 15.65
CA GLY A 126 -2.74 7.93 15.37
C GLY A 126 -2.66 7.22 14.01
N SER A 127 -3.66 7.35 13.12
CA SER A 127 -3.62 6.68 11.81
C SER A 127 -2.55 7.29 10.89
N VAL A 128 -1.62 6.45 10.44
CA VAL A 128 -0.51 6.84 9.54
C VAL A 128 -0.77 6.40 8.10
N ALA A 129 -1.50 5.31 7.89
CA ALA A 129 -1.75 4.73 6.57
C ALA A 129 -2.43 5.73 5.61
N ILE A 130 -3.55 6.33 6.03
CA ILE A 130 -4.30 7.25 5.16
C ILE A 130 -3.47 8.52 4.84
N PRO A 131 -2.88 9.24 5.81
CA PRO A 131 -2.09 10.43 5.51
C PRO A 131 -0.86 10.17 4.64
N VAL A 132 -0.18 9.02 4.82
CA VAL A 132 0.96 8.63 3.98
C VAL A 132 0.48 8.28 2.58
N THR A 133 -0.52 7.41 2.45
CA THR A 133 -1.11 7.06 1.15
C THR A 133 -1.56 8.30 0.39
N ALA A 134 -2.13 9.30 1.06
CA ALA A 134 -2.55 10.57 0.45
C ALA A 134 -1.42 11.42 -0.15
N GLN A 135 -0.20 11.31 0.39
CA GLN A 135 0.89 12.24 0.15
C GLN A 135 2.11 11.61 -0.53
N ALA A 136 2.21 10.29 -0.48
CA ALA A 136 3.35 9.55 -0.97
C ALA A 136 3.58 9.76 -2.47
N ARG A 137 4.86 9.78 -2.86
CA ARG A 137 5.33 9.89 -4.25
C ARG A 137 5.81 8.55 -4.82
N CYS A 138 5.76 7.49 -4.03
CA CYS A 138 5.99 6.11 -4.43
C CYS A 138 4.77 5.25 -4.06
N PRO A 139 4.69 3.99 -4.54
CA PRO A 139 3.72 3.03 -4.05
C PRO A 139 3.76 2.90 -2.52
N VAL A 140 2.58 2.76 -1.91
CA VAL A 140 2.41 2.51 -0.47
C VAL A 140 1.73 1.17 -0.29
N VAL A 141 2.33 0.29 0.50
CA VAL A 141 1.80 -1.02 0.85
C VAL A 141 1.29 -0.96 2.28
N VAL A 142 0.03 -1.29 2.49
CA VAL A 142 -0.54 -1.46 3.82
C VAL A 142 -0.79 -2.94 4.05
N VAL A 143 -0.10 -3.50 5.04
CA VAL A 143 -0.09 -4.93 5.32
C VAL A 143 -1.02 -5.23 6.49
N GLY A 144 -2.05 -6.03 6.20
CA GLY A 144 -2.96 -6.64 7.17
C GLY A 144 -2.31 -7.76 7.98
N HIS A 145 -3.04 -8.32 8.94
CA HIS A 145 -2.66 -9.61 9.51
C HIS A 145 -3.01 -10.68 8.47
N PRO A 146 -2.04 -11.49 8.00
CA PRO A 146 -2.35 -12.57 7.09
C PRO A 146 -3.16 -13.62 7.86
N GLU A 147 -4.45 -13.76 7.55
CA GLU A 147 -5.16 -14.99 7.89
C GLU A 147 -4.70 -16.07 6.91
N GLY A 148 -4.25 -17.19 7.47
CA GLY A 148 -3.47 -18.21 6.77
C GLY A 148 -4.14 -18.79 5.53
N GLY A 149 -3.31 -19.21 4.59
CA GLY A 149 -3.69 -20.00 3.43
C GLY A 149 -2.54 -20.00 2.43
N GLY A 150 -1.76 -21.07 2.40
CA GLY A 150 -0.83 -21.29 1.31
C GLY A 150 -1.63 -21.36 0.01
N GLN A 151 -1.35 -20.46 -0.92
CA GLN A 151 -2.07 -20.41 -2.18
C GLN A 151 -1.52 -21.46 -3.14
N ASP A 152 -2.36 -22.39 -3.59
CA ASP A 152 -1.99 -23.34 -4.66
C ASP A 152 -1.58 -22.60 -5.95
N ARG A 153 -2.05 -21.35 -6.14
CA ARG A 153 -1.69 -20.46 -7.26
C ARG A 153 -1.65 -18.99 -6.83
N PRO A 154 -0.47 -18.41 -6.56
CA PRO A 154 -0.36 -17.00 -6.20
C PRO A 154 -0.87 -16.11 -7.34
N CYS A 155 -1.60 -15.05 -6.99
CA CYS A 155 -2.15 -14.07 -7.91
C CYS A 155 -2.17 -12.68 -7.25
N LEU A 156 -2.09 -11.61 -8.05
CA LEU A 156 -2.34 -10.23 -7.64
C LEU A 156 -3.64 -9.74 -8.25
N VAL A 157 -4.51 -9.15 -7.45
CA VAL A 157 -5.72 -8.48 -7.94
C VAL A 157 -5.41 -7.04 -8.26
N VAL A 158 -5.91 -6.51 -9.37
CA VAL A 158 -5.78 -5.10 -9.72
C VAL A 158 -7.12 -4.48 -10.07
N GLY A 159 -7.44 -3.37 -9.41
CA GLY A 159 -8.64 -2.58 -9.69
C GLY A 159 -8.45 -1.69 -10.92
N VAL A 160 -9.30 -1.88 -11.93
CA VAL A 160 -9.22 -1.16 -13.21
C VAL A 160 -10.42 -0.25 -13.42
N ASP A 161 -10.18 1.05 -13.54
CA ASP A 161 -11.20 2.04 -13.91
C ASP A 161 -10.80 2.91 -15.11
N GLY A 162 -9.64 2.64 -15.73
CA GLY A 162 -9.13 3.35 -16.91
C GLY A 162 -8.47 4.71 -16.64
N SER A 163 -8.53 5.20 -15.40
CA SER A 163 -7.83 6.42 -14.98
C SER A 163 -6.31 6.26 -15.09
N ALA A 164 -5.58 7.38 -15.18
CA ALA A 164 -4.11 7.34 -15.20
C ALA A 164 -3.49 6.62 -13.98
N PRO A 165 -3.95 6.83 -12.72
CA PRO A 165 -3.48 6.05 -11.58
C PRO A 165 -3.82 4.56 -11.69
N SER A 166 -4.96 4.19 -12.26
CA SER A 166 -5.33 2.79 -12.49
C SER A 166 -4.43 2.12 -13.53
N LYS A 167 -4.07 2.82 -14.62
CA LYS A 167 -3.08 2.34 -15.58
C LYS A 167 -1.69 2.14 -14.95
N ALA A 168 -1.29 3.04 -14.06
CA ALA A 168 -0.06 2.88 -13.28
C ALA A 168 -0.13 1.70 -12.29
N ALA A 169 -1.31 1.46 -11.69
CA ALA A 169 -1.55 0.30 -10.84
C ALA A 169 -1.47 -1.01 -11.62
N LEU A 170 -2.03 -1.06 -12.84
CA LEU A 170 -1.89 -2.20 -13.74
C LEU A 170 -0.42 -2.45 -14.09
N ALA A 171 0.32 -1.39 -14.42
CA ALA A 171 1.74 -1.48 -14.69
C ALA A 171 2.54 -2.08 -13.53
N LEU A 172 2.30 -1.56 -12.32
CA LEU A 172 2.94 -2.10 -11.13
C LEU A 172 2.54 -3.56 -10.90
N ALA A 173 1.25 -3.91 -11.03
CA ALA A 173 0.79 -5.29 -10.83
C ALA A 173 1.49 -6.29 -11.75
N PHE A 174 1.72 -5.93 -13.02
CA PHE A 174 2.51 -6.76 -13.93
C PHE A 174 3.99 -6.84 -13.54
N GLU A 175 4.63 -5.74 -13.14
CA GLU A 175 6.00 -5.76 -12.61
C GLU A 175 6.12 -6.66 -11.36
N GLU A 176 5.14 -6.57 -10.44
CA GLU A 176 5.10 -7.40 -9.24
C GLU A 176 4.87 -8.88 -9.56
N ALA A 177 4.01 -9.17 -10.53
CA ALA A 177 3.65 -10.52 -10.92
C ALA A 177 4.80 -11.24 -11.64
N ASP A 178 5.49 -10.54 -12.53
CA ASP A 178 6.69 -11.02 -13.20
C ASP A 178 7.79 -11.36 -12.19
N LEU A 179 8.03 -10.48 -11.22
CA LEU A 179 9.00 -10.68 -10.15
C LEU A 179 8.69 -11.91 -9.26
N ARG A 180 7.42 -12.26 -9.11
CA ARG A 180 6.96 -13.37 -8.24
C ARG A 180 6.56 -14.63 -8.99
N GLY A 181 6.57 -14.62 -10.33
CA GLY A 181 6.07 -15.72 -11.15
C GLY A 181 4.58 -16.02 -10.89
N CYS A 182 3.75 -14.98 -10.70
CA CYS A 182 2.35 -15.12 -10.34
C CYS A 182 1.40 -14.57 -11.42
N ALA A 183 0.10 -14.83 -11.29
CA ALA A 183 -0.90 -14.31 -12.23
C ALA A 183 -1.38 -12.90 -11.83
N VAL A 184 -1.96 -12.17 -12.79
CA VAL A 184 -2.68 -10.91 -12.54
C VAL A 184 -4.16 -11.10 -12.82
N HIS A 185 -5.00 -10.70 -11.86
CA HIS A 185 -6.45 -10.65 -12.00
C HIS A 185 -6.94 -9.20 -12.05
N ALA A 186 -7.24 -8.69 -13.25
CA ALA A 186 -7.71 -7.34 -13.48
C ALA A 186 -9.24 -7.26 -13.40
N ILE A 187 -9.75 -6.53 -12.41
CA ILE A 187 -11.19 -6.42 -12.15
C ILE A 187 -11.62 -4.97 -12.38
N ALA A 188 -12.53 -4.76 -13.34
CA ALA A 188 -13.28 -3.52 -13.45
C ALA A 188 -14.65 -3.69 -12.79
N VAL A 189 -15.04 -2.73 -11.95
CA VAL A 189 -16.34 -2.79 -11.26
C VAL A 189 -17.26 -1.72 -11.82
N TRP A 190 -18.40 -2.15 -12.35
CA TRP A 190 -19.47 -1.30 -12.82
C TRP A 190 -20.48 -1.05 -11.69
N GLN A 191 -20.65 0.21 -11.31
CA GLN A 191 -21.72 0.65 -10.42
C GLN A 191 -22.82 1.31 -11.25
N PRO A 192 -24.02 0.69 -11.37
CA PRO A 192 -25.13 1.31 -12.07
C PRO A 192 -25.46 2.66 -11.42
N PRO A 193 -25.49 3.77 -12.19
CA PRO A 193 -25.86 5.06 -11.63
C PRO A 193 -27.31 5.04 -11.14
N VAL A 194 -27.52 5.44 -9.88
CA VAL A 194 -28.85 5.46 -9.24
C VAL A 194 -29.82 6.41 -9.97
N PHE A 195 -29.29 7.46 -10.61
CA PHE A 195 -30.04 8.41 -11.42
C PHE A 195 -29.33 8.63 -12.77
N SER A 196 -29.74 7.92 -13.83
CA SER A 196 -29.25 8.17 -15.19
C SER A 196 -30.41 8.19 -16.19
N LEU A 197 -30.47 9.26 -16.99
CA LEU A 197 -31.35 9.37 -18.16
C LEU A 197 -30.79 8.63 -19.40
N ARG A 198 -29.56 8.10 -19.33
CA ARG A 198 -28.95 7.27 -20.38
C ARG A 198 -29.24 5.81 -20.11
N THR A 199 -29.52 5.03 -21.17
CA THR A 199 -29.69 3.58 -21.11
C THR A 199 -28.42 2.95 -20.53
N GLY A 200 -28.54 2.27 -19.38
CA GLY A 200 -27.41 1.69 -18.63
C GLY A 200 -26.50 0.80 -19.48
N ASP A 201 -27.06 0.15 -20.51
CA ASP A 201 -26.34 -0.70 -21.46
C ASP A 201 -25.22 0.04 -22.19
N THR A 202 -25.43 1.30 -22.58
CA THR A 202 -24.41 2.08 -23.31
C THR A 202 -23.20 2.40 -22.46
N LEU A 203 -23.40 2.70 -21.17
CA LEU A 203 -22.32 3.02 -20.25
C LEU A 203 -21.55 1.76 -19.84
N PHE A 204 -22.26 0.65 -19.63
CA PHE A 204 -21.65 -0.66 -19.38
C PHE A 204 -20.75 -1.10 -20.54
N HIS A 205 -21.22 -0.99 -21.78
CA HIS A 205 -20.41 -1.30 -22.96
C HIS A 205 -19.16 -0.42 -23.08
N ASN A 206 -19.26 0.87 -22.78
CA ASN A 206 -18.11 1.77 -22.79
C ASN A 206 -17.07 1.37 -21.75
N GLN A 207 -17.49 1.05 -20.53
CA GLN A 207 -16.54 0.65 -19.48
C GLN A 207 -15.90 -0.71 -19.79
N ARG A 208 -16.65 -1.64 -20.41
CA ARG A 208 -16.10 -2.92 -20.87
C ARG A 208 -15.03 -2.72 -21.94
N ARG A 209 -15.29 -1.81 -22.88
CA ARG A 209 -14.30 -1.42 -23.90
C ARG A 209 -13.06 -0.79 -23.28
N LEU A 210 -13.23 0.10 -22.30
CA LEU A 210 -12.13 0.73 -21.57
C LEU A 210 -11.25 -0.29 -20.84
N LEU A 211 -11.85 -1.32 -20.23
CA LEU A 211 -11.11 -2.43 -19.64
C LEU A 211 -10.24 -3.13 -20.69
N HIS A 212 -10.84 -3.57 -21.81
CA HIS A 212 -10.12 -4.24 -22.89
C HIS A 212 -8.98 -3.38 -23.46
N GLU A 213 -9.21 -2.09 -23.67
CA GLU A 213 -8.18 -1.15 -24.15
C GLU A 213 -7.07 -0.96 -23.12
N THR A 214 -7.39 -0.95 -21.82
CA THR A 214 -6.42 -0.74 -20.73
C THR A 214 -5.52 -1.96 -20.52
N VAL A 215 -6.07 -3.17 -20.68
CA VAL A 215 -5.31 -4.42 -20.51
C VAL A 215 -4.65 -4.91 -21.80
N ALA A 216 -4.99 -4.32 -22.94
CA ALA A 216 -4.38 -4.69 -24.22
C ALA A 216 -2.86 -4.50 -24.22
N GLY A 217 -2.14 -5.50 -24.74
CA GLY A 217 -0.69 -5.44 -24.94
C GLY A 217 0.16 -5.82 -23.72
N TRP A 218 -0.43 -5.96 -22.53
CA TRP A 218 0.33 -6.37 -21.34
C TRP A 218 0.87 -7.80 -21.43
N GLU A 219 0.09 -8.75 -21.95
CA GLU A 219 0.54 -10.14 -22.18
C GLU A 219 1.70 -10.22 -23.18
N LYS A 220 1.82 -9.26 -24.11
CA LYS A 220 2.97 -9.18 -25.02
C LYS A 220 4.22 -8.64 -24.32
N LYS A 221 4.03 -7.73 -23.35
CA LYS A 221 5.11 -7.12 -22.58
C LYS A 221 5.63 -8.05 -21.49
N TYR A 222 4.75 -8.86 -20.90
CA TYR A 222 5.03 -9.84 -19.85
C TYR A 222 4.48 -11.21 -20.26
N PRO A 223 5.18 -11.96 -21.14
CA PRO A 223 4.67 -13.21 -21.69
C PRO A 223 4.50 -14.31 -20.64
N ASP A 224 5.24 -14.25 -19.53
CA ASP A 224 5.18 -15.24 -18.45
C ASP A 224 4.08 -14.94 -17.41
N VAL A 225 3.47 -13.75 -17.47
CA VAL A 225 2.40 -13.34 -16.55
C VAL A 225 1.03 -13.63 -17.16
N ARG A 226 0.33 -14.60 -16.57
CA ARG A 226 -1.06 -14.92 -16.95
C ARG A 226 -1.99 -13.80 -16.52
N LEU A 227 -2.71 -13.22 -17.48
CA LEU A 227 -3.74 -12.21 -17.23
C LEU A 227 -5.14 -12.84 -17.24
N HIS A 228 -5.86 -12.69 -16.14
CA HIS A 228 -7.30 -12.84 -16.09
C HIS A 228 -7.93 -11.46 -15.99
N HIS A 229 -8.95 -11.16 -16.77
CA HIS A 229 -9.65 -9.88 -16.65
C HIS A 229 -11.17 -10.08 -16.70
N GLU A 230 -11.89 -9.39 -15.81
CA GLU A 230 -13.34 -9.47 -15.75
C GLU A 230 -13.98 -8.13 -15.40
N MET A 231 -15.27 -8.05 -15.70
CA MET A 231 -16.12 -6.93 -15.31
C MET A 231 -17.17 -7.45 -14.34
N GLN A 232 -17.23 -6.85 -13.15
CA GLN A 232 -18.17 -7.19 -12.09
C GLN A 232 -19.17 -6.05 -11.89
N ILE A 233 -20.36 -6.37 -11.39
CA ILE A 233 -21.38 -5.37 -11.01
C ILE A 233 -21.48 -5.36 -9.49
N GLY A 234 -21.35 -4.19 -8.86
CA GLY A 234 -21.45 -4.09 -7.41
C GLY A 234 -20.59 -2.98 -6.81
N SER A 235 -20.35 -3.04 -5.51
CA SER A 235 -19.44 -2.12 -4.82
C SER A 235 -17.98 -2.45 -5.15
N PRO A 236 -17.17 -1.51 -5.68
CA PRO A 236 -15.77 -1.76 -5.97
C PRO A 236 -14.98 -2.19 -4.75
N VAL A 237 -15.34 -1.70 -3.55
CA VAL A 237 -14.67 -2.08 -2.31
C VAL A 237 -14.98 -3.53 -1.94
N GLU A 238 -16.24 -3.95 -2.03
CA GLU A 238 -16.64 -5.32 -1.66
C GLU A 238 -16.08 -6.32 -2.65
N VAL A 239 -16.28 -6.08 -3.95
CA VAL A 239 -15.79 -6.95 -5.03
C VAL A 239 -14.27 -7.12 -4.96
N LEU A 240 -13.51 -6.04 -4.80
CA LEU A 240 -12.04 -6.14 -4.73
C LEU A 240 -11.55 -6.75 -3.42
N ALA A 241 -12.22 -6.51 -2.29
CA ALA A 241 -11.85 -7.13 -1.02
C ALA A 241 -12.08 -8.64 -1.05
N GLU A 242 -13.22 -9.09 -1.57
CA GLU A 242 -13.55 -10.51 -1.76
C GLU A 242 -12.58 -11.16 -2.75
N ALA A 243 -12.33 -10.55 -3.91
CA ALA A 243 -11.38 -11.08 -4.88
C ALA A 243 -9.95 -11.14 -4.33
N GLY A 244 -9.61 -10.27 -3.38
CA GLY A 244 -8.31 -10.23 -2.72
C GLY A 244 -8.13 -11.30 -1.64
N GLU A 245 -9.19 -11.99 -1.23
CA GLU A 245 -9.08 -13.15 -0.34
C GLU A 245 -8.16 -14.18 -0.99
N HIS A 246 -7.22 -14.72 -0.21
CA HIS A 246 -6.30 -15.74 -0.71
C HIS A 246 -5.44 -15.25 -1.91
N THR A 247 -5.09 -13.96 -1.95
CA THR A 247 -4.18 -13.42 -2.98
C THR A 247 -2.91 -12.85 -2.35
N LEU A 248 -1.91 -12.56 -3.18
CA LEU A 248 -0.69 -11.88 -2.74
C LEU A 248 -0.93 -10.40 -2.36
N GLY A 249 -2.05 -9.84 -2.81
CA GLY A 249 -2.44 -8.47 -2.52
C GLY A 249 -3.32 -7.85 -3.61
N ILE A 250 -3.89 -6.70 -3.28
CA ILE A 250 -4.70 -5.88 -4.17
C ILE A 250 -3.90 -4.64 -4.56
N VAL A 251 -3.78 -4.38 -5.86
CA VAL A 251 -3.13 -3.19 -6.43
C VAL A 251 -4.19 -2.23 -6.95
N VAL A 252 -4.14 -0.97 -6.49
CA VAL A 252 -5.10 0.06 -6.90
C VAL A 252 -4.44 1.41 -7.11
N GLY A 253 -4.99 2.19 -8.03
CA GLY A 253 -4.62 3.59 -8.17
C GLY A 253 -5.04 4.38 -6.92
N ARG A 254 -4.20 5.34 -6.49
CA ARG A 254 -4.50 6.21 -5.33
C ARG A 254 -5.81 6.96 -5.45
N ARG A 255 -6.22 7.26 -6.70
CA ARG A 255 -7.47 7.92 -7.07
C ARG A 255 -7.98 7.30 -8.38
N GLY A 256 -9.28 7.34 -8.57
CA GLY A 256 -9.94 6.80 -9.76
C GLY A 256 -10.54 7.88 -10.68
N GLU A 257 -11.33 7.44 -11.66
CA GLU A 257 -12.12 8.31 -12.55
C GLU A 257 -13.26 9.05 -11.81
N GLY A 258 -13.68 8.54 -10.64
CA GLY A 258 -14.63 9.18 -9.74
C GLY A 258 -13.94 9.90 -8.57
N GLY A 259 -14.38 11.13 -8.27
CA GLY A 259 -13.95 11.87 -7.08
C GLY A 259 -14.04 13.38 -7.21
N TYR A 260 -14.05 14.08 -6.07
CA TYR A 260 -13.99 15.54 -6.01
C TYR A 260 -12.54 16.02 -6.20
N THR A 261 -12.37 17.15 -6.89
CA THR A 261 -11.06 17.74 -7.24
C THR A 261 -10.14 18.06 -6.04
N GLY A 262 -10.65 18.03 -4.80
CA GLY A 262 -9.87 18.22 -3.56
C GLY A 262 -9.42 16.94 -2.83
N MET A 263 -9.89 15.75 -3.24
CA MET A 263 -9.61 14.52 -2.49
C MET A 263 -8.24 13.93 -2.87
N ARG A 264 -7.41 13.59 -1.87
CA ARG A 264 -6.04 13.06 -2.07
C ARG A 264 -5.96 11.53 -2.12
N VAL A 265 -7.01 10.84 -1.65
CA VAL A 265 -7.18 9.38 -1.63
C VAL A 265 -8.60 9.06 -2.08
N GLY A 266 -8.79 8.11 -3.00
CA GLY A 266 -10.11 7.70 -3.46
C GLY A 266 -10.90 6.89 -2.42
N SER A 267 -12.22 6.90 -2.53
CA SER A 267 -13.12 6.13 -1.66
C SER A 267 -12.84 4.62 -1.69
N VAL A 268 -12.46 4.08 -2.85
CA VAL A 268 -12.11 2.66 -3.01
C VAL A 268 -10.87 2.30 -2.19
N VAL A 269 -9.80 3.12 -2.29
CA VAL A 269 -8.60 2.92 -1.47
C VAL A 269 -8.95 3.01 0.02
N HIS A 270 -9.72 4.02 0.42
CA HIS A 270 -10.14 4.16 1.80
C HIS A 270 -10.89 2.92 2.30
N GLY A 271 -11.88 2.43 1.54
CA GLY A 271 -12.64 1.24 1.88
C GLY A 271 -11.81 -0.05 1.91
N LEU A 272 -10.89 -0.23 0.95
CA LEU A 272 -9.99 -1.39 0.89
C LEU A 272 -9.03 -1.43 2.06
N LEU A 273 -8.48 -0.26 2.43
CA LEU A 273 -7.65 -0.14 3.64
C LEU A 273 -8.41 -0.48 4.92
N HIS A 274 -9.74 -0.66 4.89
CA HIS A 274 -10.53 -1.12 6.03
C HIS A 274 -11.02 -2.56 5.93
N ARG A 275 -11.22 -3.07 4.72
CA ARG A 275 -11.92 -4.35 4.48
C ARG A 275 -11.04 -5.46 3.91
N ALA A 276 -9.92 -5.13 3.29
CA ALA A 276 -9.05 -6.13 2.69
C ALA A 276 -8.27 -6.88 3.78
N HIS A 277 -8.30 -8.21 3.71
CA HIS A 277 -7.53 -9.10 4.58
C HIS A 277 -6.13 -9.43 3.99
N CYS A 278 -5.82 -8.91 2.81
CA CYS A 278 -4.54 -9.06 2.13
C CYS A 278 -3.82 -7.69 2.01
N PRO A 279 -2.52 -7.68 1.65
CA PRO A 279 -1.80 -6.44 1.42
C PRO A 279 -2.47 -5.55 0.37
N VAL A 280 -2.64 -4.26 0.68
CA VAL A 280 -3.18 -3.27 -0.28
C VAL A 280 -2.04 -2.38 -0.77
N ILE A 281 -1.76 -2.44 -2.06
CA ILE A 281 -0.73 -1.67 -2.76
C ILE A 281 -1.39 -0.49 -3.46
N THR A 282 -1.15 0.72 -2.97
CA THR A 282 -1.69 1.94 -3.55
C THR A 282 -0.65 2.65 -4.40
N VAL A 283 -0.98 2.93 -5.66
CA VAL A 283 -0.06 3.53 -6.64
C VAL A 283 -0.38 5.02 -6.86
N PRO A 284 0.54 5.96 -6.61
CA PRO A 284 0.32 7.37 -6.90
C PRO A 284 0.32 7.62 -8.41
N ALA A 285 -0.49 8.59 -8.86
CA ALA A 285 -0.28 9.21 -10.18
C ALA A 285 1.05 9.99 -10.13
N LEU A 286 2.00 9.62 -10.99
CA LEU A 286 3.24 10.36 -11.20
C LEU A 286 3.04 11.43 -12.25
#